data_AF-A0A7H4NWT9-F1
#
_entry.id   AF-A0A7H4NWT9-F1
#
_cell.length_a   1.000
_cell.length_b   1.000
_cell.length_c   1.000
_cell.angle_alpha   90.00
_cell.angle_beta   90.00
_cell.angle_gamma   90.00
#
_symmetry.space_group_name_H-M   'P 1'
#
loop_
_entity.id
_entity.type
_entity.pdbx_description
1 polymer ?
#
loop_
_entity_poly.entity_id
_entity_poly.type
_entity_poly.pdbx_seq_one_letter_code
_entity_poly.pdbx_strand_id
1 'polypeptide(L)'
;MDGADEINGHMQMIKGGGAALTREKIIASVADKFICIADASKQVDILGKFPLPVEVIPMARSAVARQLVKLGRPSGVSSGRRDR
;
A
#
# COMPACT_ATOMS: atom_id res chain seq x y z
N MET A 1 0.24 -12.31 -11.07
CA MET A 1 0.98 -11.14 -11.57
C MET A 1 0.21 -9.90 -11.14
N ASP A 2 0.90 -8.83 -10.76
CA ASP A 2 0.28 -7.59 -10.25
C ASP A 2 1.24 -6.39 -10.45
N GLY A 3 0.78 -5.16 -10.23
CA GLY A 3 1.60 -3.96 -10.29
C GLY A 3 2.11 -3.48 -8.92
N ALA A 4 2.87 -2.39 -8.92
CA ALA A 4 3.32 -1.69 -7.72
C ALA A 4 3.18 -0.17 -7.87
N ASP A 5 2.94 0.51 -6.76
CA ASP A 5 2.96 1.98 -6.70
C ASP A 5 4.41 2.48 -6.56
N GLU A 6 5.25 1.75 -5.82
CA GLU A 6 6.72 1.91 -5.76
C GLU A 6 7.42 0.57 -5.57
N ILE A 7 8.66 0.47 -6.04
CA ILE A 7 9.57 -0.66 -5.81
C ILE A 7 11.00 -0.16 -5.59
N ASN A 8 11.73 -0.75 -4.64
CA ASN A 8 13.14 -0.44 -4.40
C ASN A 8 14.10 -1.56 -4.84
N GLY A 9 15.41 -1.31 -4.76
CA GLY A 9 16.45 -2.28 -5.13
C GLY A 9 16.47 -3.56 -4.28
N HIS A 10 15.74 -3.60 -3.16
CA HIS A 10 15.55 -4.77 -2.31
C HIS A 10 14.26 -5.54 -2.63
N MET A 11 13.58 -5.21 -3.73
CA MET A 11 12.30 -5.80 -4.14
C MET A 11 11.17 -5.57 -3.11
N GLN A 12 11.31 -4.59 -2.22
CA GLN A 12 10.24 -4.16 -1.33
C GLN A 12 9.34 -3.22 -2.12
N MET A 13 8.03 -3.33 -1.91
CA MET A 13 7.04 -2.62 -2.71
C MET A 13 6.04 -1.88 -1.83
N ILE A 14 5.64 -0.69 -2.27
CA ILE A 14 4.37 -0.06 -1.87
C ILE A 14 3.32 -0.44 -2.91
N LYS A 15 2.17 -0.91 -2.43
CA LYS A 15 0.99 -1.28 -3.20
C LYS A 15 -0.26 -0.72 -2.53
N GLY A 16 -1.37 -0.70 -3.26
CA GLY A 16 -2.68 -0.35 -2.72
C GLY A 16 -3.22 0.99 -3.17
N GLY A 17 -2.57 1.69 -4.10
CA GLY A 17 -3.11 2.89 -4.74
C GLY A 17 -4.48 2.67 -5.40
N GLY A 18 -4.74 1.43 -5.85
CA GLY A 18 -6.03 1.00 -6.41
C GLY A 18 -7.10 0.55 -5.40
N ALA A 19 -6.86 0.70 -4.08
CA ALA A 19 -7.79 0.31 -3.00
C ALA A 19 -8.17 -1.19 -2.95
N ALA A 20 -7.25 -2.07 -3.35
CA ALA A 20 -7.42 -3.53 -3.33
C ALA A 20 -6.29 -4.26 -2.56
N LEU A 21 -5.52 -3.55 -1.73
CA LEU A 21 -4.30 -4.03 -1.09
C LEU A 21 -4.50 -5.35 -0.32
N THR A 22 -5.56 -5.47 0.48
CA THR A 22 -5.78 -6.70 1.27
C THR A 22 -6.00 -7.90 0.36
N ARG A 23 -6.80 -7.74 -0.70
CA ARG A 23 -7.08 -8.83 -1.65
C ARG A 23 -5.82 -9.21 -2.42
N GLU A 24 -5.08 -8.21 -2.92
CA GLU A 24 -3.81 -8.40 -3.62
C GLU A 24 -2.81 -9.16 -2.75
N LYS A 25 -2.68 -8.80 -1.47
CA LYS A 25 -1.75 -9.44 -0.53
C LYS A 25 -2.14 -10.88 -0.19
N ILE A 26 -3.44 -11.19 -0.02
CA ILE A 26 -3.92 -12.56 0.19
C ILE A 26 -3.59 -13.44 -1.01
N ILE A 27 -3.83 -12.95 -2.24
CA ILE A 27 -3.50 -13.71 -3.46
C ILE A 27 -1.99 -13.90 -3.58
N ALA A 28 -1.19 -12.87 -3.29
CA ALA A 28 0.26 -12.95 -3.32
C ALA A 28 0.83 -13.93 -2.29
N SER A 29 0.22 -14.06 -1.10
CA SER A 29 0.72 -14.92 -0.03
C SER A 29 0.53 -16.42 -0.29
N VAL A 30 -0.39 -16.78 -1.19
CA VAL A 30 -0.70 -18.18 -1.56
C VAL A 30 -0.15 -18.56 -2.93
N ALA A 31 0.49 -17.63 -3.63
CA ALA A 31 1.06 -17.87 -4.95
C ALA A 31 2.45 -18.51 -4.85
N ASP A 32 2.72 -19.55 -5.64
CA ASP A 32 4.06 -20.14 -5.74
C ASP A 32 5.10 -19.14 -6.27
N LYS A 33 4.64 -18.21 -7.13
CA LYS A 33 5.44 -17.11 -7.68
C LYS A 33 4.61 -15.84 -7.79
N PHE A 34 5.20 -14.73 -7.33
CA PHE A 34 4.69 -13.38 -7.57
C PHE A 34 5.57 -12.68 -8.61
N ILE A 35 4.94 -12.16 -9.66
CA ILE A 35 5.61 -11.39 -10.71
C ILE A 35 5.00 -10.00 -10.71
N CYS A 36 5.85 -9.00 -10.46
CA CYS A 36 5.50 -7.58 -10.51
C CYS A 36 5.77 -7.01 -11.89
N ILE A 37 4.81 -6.31 -12.49
CA ILE A 37 5.00 -5.56 -13.73
C ILE A 37 4.80 -4.08 -13.42
N ALA A 38 5.83 -3.27 -13.63
CA ALA A 38 5.84 -1.85 -13.33
C ALA A 38 6.73 -1.11 -14.35
N ASP A 39 6.40 0.13 -14.65
CA ASP A 39 7.25 1.00 -15.48
C ASP A 39 8.39 1.59 -14.65
N ALA A 40 9.41 2.13 -15.32
CA ALA A 40 10.62 2.64 -14.65
C ALA A 40 10.35 3.78 -13.65
N SER A 41 9.23 4.52 -13.78
CA SER A 41 8.89 5.58 -12.82
C SER A 41 8.56 5.05 -11.42
N LYS A 42 8.26 3.75 -11.29
CA LYS A 42 7.96 3.10 -10.00
C LYS A 42 9.21 2.77 -9.20
N GLN A 43 10.39 2.77 -9.81
CA GLN A 43 11.64 2.45 -9.13
C GLN A 43 12.11 3.65 -8.28
N VAL A 44 12.38 3.41 -7.01
CA VAL A 44 12.87 4.41 -6.05
C VAL A 44 14.00 3.84 -5.20
N ASP A 45 14.94 4.69 -4.76
CA ASP A 45 16.00 4.26 -3.85
C ASP A 45 15.45 3.95 -2.46
N ILE A 46 14.56 4.81 -1.97
CA ILE A 46 13.90 4.70 -0.67
C ILE A 46 12.39 4.82 -0.89
N LEU A 47 11.63 3.87 -0.33
CA LEU A 47 10.17 3.86 -0.36
C LEU A 47 9.59 5.04 0.42
N GLY A 48 8.49 5.60 -0.06
CA GLY A 48 7.68 6.59 0.65
C GLY A 48 7.43 7.91 -0.09
N LYS A 49 7.77 8.03 -1.38
CA LYS A 49 7.26 9.18 -2.17
C LYS A 49 5.77 8.99 -2.43
N PHE A 50 5.34 7.76 -2.67
CA PHE A 50 3.93 7.36 -2.70
C PHE A 50 3.38 7.19 -1.27
N PRO A 51 2.20 7.76 -0.95
CA PRO A 51 1.60 7.60 0.38
C PRO A 51 1.31 6.14 0.71
N LEU A 52 1.89 5.62 1.79
CA LEU A 52 1.70 4.22 2.20
C LEU A 52 0.22 3.91 2.52
N PRO A 53 -0.45 3.04 1.73
CA PRO A 53 -1.84 2.67 1.98
C PRO A 53 -1.98 1.81 3.23
N VAL A 54 -3.00 2.09 4.05
CA VAL A 54 -3.35 1.32 5.25
C VAL A 54 -4.86 1.06 5.24
N GLU A 55 -5.25 -0.20 5.04
CA GLU A 55 -6.65 -0.60 5.14
C GLU A 55 -7.07 -0.80 6.59
N VAL A 56 -8.21 -0.22 6.97
CA VAL A 56 -8.73 -0.27 8.34
C VAL A 56 -10.21 -0.64 8.33
N ILE A 57 -10.64 -1.36 9.37
CA ILE A 57 -12.07 -1.56 9.63
C ILE A 57 -12.69 -0.17 9.95
N PRO A 58 -13.85 0.19 9.39
CA PRO A 58 -14.43 1.53 9.54
C PRO A 58 -14.50 2.03 10.99
N MET A 59 -14.92 1.17 11.93
CA MET A 59 -15.02 1.51 13.35
C MET A 59 -13.67 1.88 14.00
N ALA A 60 -12.55 1.39 13.45
CA ALA A 60 -11.21 1.61 13.97
C ALA A 60 -10.50 2.83 13.37
N ARG A 61 -11.08 3.49 12.35
CA ARG A 61 -10.43 4.55 11.56
C ARG A 61 -9.77 5.60 12.44
N SER A 62 -10.52 6.18 13.37
CA SER A 62 -10.01 7.27 14.23
C SER A 62 -8.96 6.80 15.23
N ALA A 63 -9.10 5.58 15.76
CA ALA A 63 -8.12 5.01 16.68
C ALA A 63 -6.79 4.77 15.97
N VAL A 64 -6.81 4.13 14.80
CA VAL A 64 -5.62 3.85 13.99
C VAL A 64 -4.98 5.15 13.49
N ALA A 65 -5.79 6.11 13.00
CA ALA A 65 -5.27 7.40 12.53
C ALA A 65 -4.43 8.12 13.59
N ARG A 66 -4.89 8.14 14.85
CA ARG A 66 -4.14 8.74 15.97
C ARG A 66 -2.82 8.03 16.23
N GLN A 67 -2.78 6.70 16.11
CA GLN A 67 -1.52 5.95 16.28
C GLN A 67 -0.55 6.25 15.15
N LEU A 68 -1.03 6.36 13.90
CA LEU A 68 -0.19 6.71 12.76
C LEU A 68 0.42 8.10 12.89
N VAL A 69 -0.34 9.08 13.43
CA VAL A 69 0.20 10.41 13.74
C VAL A 69 1.33 10.35 14.78
N LYS A 70 1.19 9.52 15.83
CA LYS A 70 2.24 9.33 16.83
C LYS A 70 3.53 8.70 16.25
N LEU A 71 3.40 7.91 15.20
CA LEU A 71 4.53 7.33 14.46
C LEU A 71 5.17 8.31 13.46
N GLY A 72 4.79 9.59 13.49
CA GLY A 72 5.36 10.63 12.63
C GLY A 72 4.72 10.75 11.25
N ARG A 73 3.58 10.07 11.01
CA ARG A 73 2.89 10.17 9.71
C ARG A 73 2.06 11.46 9.64
N PRO A 74 2.13 12.23 8.54
CA PRO A 74 1.26 13.37 8.32
C PRO A 74 -0.22 12.96 8.38
N SER A 75 -1.10 13.85 8.85
CA SER A 75 -2.52 13.61 9.15
C SER A 75 -3.41 13.30 7.92
N GLY A 76 -2.82 13.05 6.74
CA GLY A 76 -3.53 12.67 5.52
C GLY A 76 -4.07 11.24 5.58
N VAL A 77 -5.31 11.09 6.04
CA VAL A 77 -6.09 9.85 5.92
C VAL A 77 -7.13 10.04 4.82
N SER A 78 -6.78 9.68 3.59
CA SER A 78 -7.74 9.61 2.49
C SER A 78 -8.59 8.34 2.64
N SER A 79 -9.90 8.47 2.41
CA SER A 79 -10.78 7.31 2.29
C SER A 79 -10.79 6.86 0.83
N GLY A 80 -10.22 5.70 0.53
CA GLY A 80 -10.53 4.99 -0.72
C GLY A 80 -11.96 4.47 -0.64
N ARG A 81 -12.88 5.04 -1.42
CA ARG A 81 -14.23 4.47 -1.57
C ARG A 81 -14.11 3.14 -2.29
N ARG A 82 -14.61 2.07 -1.66
CA ARG A 82 -14.89 0.81 -2.36
C ARG A 82 -16.25 0.96 -3.03
N ASP A 83 -16.27 1.57 -4.21
CA ASP A 83 -17.45 1.60 -5.08
C ASP A 83 -17.35 0.46 -6.11
N ARG A 84 -17.21 -0.80 -5.65
CA ARG A 84 -17.40 -2.02 -6.45
C ARG A 84 -17.76 -3.20 -5.55
#